data_AF-A0A1H9WT15-F1
#
_entry.id   AF-A0A1H9WT15-F1
#
_cell.length_a   1.000
_cell.length_b   1.000
_cell.length_c   1.000
_cell.angle_alpha   90.00
_cell.angle_beta   90.00
_cell.angle_gamma   90.00
#
_symmetry.space_group_name_H-M   'P 1'
#
loop_
_entity.id
_entity.type
_entity.pdbx_description
1 polymer ?
#
loop_
_entity_poly.entity_id
_entity_poly.type
_entity_poly.pdbx_seq_one_letter_code
_entity_poly.pdbx_strand_id
1 'polypeptide(L)'
;MREQLKIRFPGVLAVLALVTACGTGVPAGLPDKVESGCPGLLKPEPLAVITKGFEVSQVNSEEADSCQVFVSTGKKVLSPGLVAYASQEESERLTPMLCTSGLLDSATKSCEVSRSKDQELSVHAVAGRWNVRVSVYDVPVNDGIKEAVQQIVEDLRNSDKTRNT
;
A
#
# COMPACT_ATOMS: atom_id res chain seq x y z
N MET A 1 -6.49 32.14 -59.79
CA MET A 1 -5.94 33.31 -59.06
C MET A 1 -6.80 33.42 -57.80
N ARG A 2 -6.46 32.74 -56.69
CA ARG A 2 -5.63 33.24 -55.58
C ARG A 2 -5.72 34.75 -55.41
N GLU A 3 -6.41 35.18 -54.36
CA GLU A 3 -5.87 36.13 -53.38
C GLU A 3 -6.54 35.88 -52.03
N GLN A 4 -5.69 35.46 -51.09
CA GLN A 4 -5.93 35.39 -49.65
C GLN A 4 -5.47 36.73 -49.03
N LEU A 5 -5.88 36.94 -47.77
CA LEU A 5 -5.22 37.76 -46.74
C LEU A 5 -5.82 39.16 -46.46
N LYS A 6 -6.50 39.31 -45.31
CA LYS A 6 -5.88 39.94 -44.11
C LYS A 6 -6.78 39.89 -42.85
N ILE A 7 -6.21 39.21 -41.87
CA ILE A 7 -6.49 38.98 -40.44
C ILE A 7 -6.80 40.24 -39.61
N ARG A 8 -7.63 40.09 -38.55
CA ARG A 8 -7.37 40.59 -37.17
C ARG A 8 -8.19 39.81 -36.11
N PHE A 9 -7.48 39.12 -35.20
CA PHE A 9 -7.92 38.51 -33.93
C PHE A 9 -8.12 39.61 -32.85
N PRO A 10 -8.99 39.44 -31.83
CA PRO A 10 -8.67 38.67 -30.60
C PRO A 10 -9.87 37.78 -30.17
N GLY A 11 -9.73 36.59 -29.57
CA GLY A 11 -8.97 36.31 -28.37
C GLY A 11 -9.95 35.81 -27.29
N VAL A 12 -10.23 34.51 -27.27
CA VAL A 12 -10.55 33.77 -26.03
C VAL A 12 -9.91 32.39 -26.19
N LEU A 13 -8.62 32.31 -25.86
CA LEU A 13 -8.00 31.07 -25.46
C LEU A 13 -8.78 30.57 -24.26
N ALA A 14 -9.59 29.53 -24.45
CA ALA A 14 -10.07 28.72 -23.34
C ALA A 14 -8.82 28.17 -22.66
N VAL A 15 -8.52 28.74 -21.50
CA VAL A 15 -7.47 28.33 -20.60
C VAL A 15 -7.75 26.88 -20.24
N LEU A 16 -7.03 25.95 -20.86
CA LEU A 16 -6.74 24.67 -20.25
C LEU A 16 -6.12 25.01 -18.90
N ALA A 17 -6.92 24.85 -17.84
CA ALA A 17 -6.43 24.96 -16.49
C ALA A 17 -5.23 24.03 -16.37
N LEU A 18 -4.04 24.63 -16.23
CA LEU A 18 -2.84 23.94 -15.85
C LEU A 18 -3.12 23.32 -14.48
N VAL A 19 -3.41 22.03 -14.49
CA VAL A 19 -3.29 21.17 -13.32
C VAL A 19 -1.80 21.00 -13.08
N THR A 20 -1.18 21.99 -12.45
CA THR A 20 0.10 21.81 -11.77
C THR A 20 -0.17 21.03 -10.49
N ALA A 21 -0.38 19.71 -10.62
CA ALA A 21 -0.46 18.78 -9.50
C ALA A 21 0.85 17.98 -9.46
N CYS A 22 1.74 18.33 -8.52
CA CYS A 22 2.72 17.38 -8.02
C CYS A 22 1.97 16.21 -7.36
N GLY A 23 2.23 14.96 -7.76
CA GLY A 23 1.68 13.74 -7.12
C GLY A 23 0.63 12.98 -7.94
N THR A 24 1.00 12.49 -9.12
CA THR A 24 0.08 11.98 -10.15
C THR A 24 -0.45 10.54 -9.96
N GLY A 25 -0.25 9.90 -8.80
CA GLY A 25 -0.59 8.48 -8.59
C GLY A 25 -1.66 8.16 -7.54
N VAL A 26 -1.96 9.09 -6.62
CA VAL A 26 -2.81 8.82 -5.45
C VAL A 26 -4.19 9.45 -5.64
N PRO A 27 -5.30 8.67 -5.54
CA PRO A 27 -6.65 9.21 -5.60
C PRO A 27 -6.92 10.27 -4.51
N ALA A 28 -7.66 11.32 -4.86
CA ALA A 28 -8.07 12.36 -3.92
C ALA A 28 -8.85 11.76 -2.73
N GLY A 29 -8.59 12.25 -1.52
CA GLY A 29 -9.21 11.77 -0.29
C GLY A 29 -8.68 10.43 0.23
N LEU A 30 -7.87 9.69 -0.54
CA LEU A 30 -7.21 8.48 -0.03
C LEU A 30 -6.23 8.78 1.11
N PRO A 31 -5.38 9.83 1.02
CA PRO A 31 -4.49 10.20 2.13
C PRO A 31 -5.23 10.47 3.43
N ASP A 32 -6.36 11.18 3.37
CA ASP A 32 -7.16 11.52 4.55
C ASP A 32 -7.77 10.25 5.19
N LYS A 33 -8.22 9.30 4.37
CA LYS A 33 -8.71 7.99 4.86
C LYS A 33 -7.61 7.17 5.53
N VAL A 34 -6.41 7.17 4.96
CA VAL A 34 -5.26 6.45 5.53
C VAL A 34 -4.85 7.05 6.87
N GLU A 35 -4.71 8.37 6.94
CA GLU A 35 -4.30 9.07 8.16
C GLU A 35 -5.34 8.95 9.28
N SER A 36 -6.63 9.01 8.94
CA SER A 36 -7.71 8.85 9.93
C SER A 36 -7.92 7.40 10.37
N GLY A 37 -7.74 6.43 9.48
CA GLY A 37 -8.02 5.02 9.74
C GLY A 37 -6.87 4.27 10.42
N CYS A 38 -5.66 4.44 9.91
CA CYS A 38 -4.50 3.62 10.28
C CYS A 38 -3.19 4.43 10.29
N PRO A 39 -3.09 5.48 11.12
CA PRO A 39 -1.94 6.38 11.10
C PRO A 39 -0.63 5.62 11.37
N GLY A 40 0.35 5.83 10.49
CA GLY A 40 1.68 5.24 10.59
C GLY A 40 1.77 3.73 10.28
N LEU A 41 0.67 3.05 9.94
CA LEU A 41 0.68 1.64 9.52
C LEU A 41 0.64 1.44 8.01
N LEU A 42 0.17 2.44 7.28
CA LEU A 42 -0.01 2.38 5.84
C LEU A 42 0.26 3.76 5.23
N LYS A 43 0.83 3.78 4.03
CA LYS A 43 0.98 5.01 3.24
C LYS A 43 0.02 5.02 2.04
N PRO A 44 -0.41 6.20 1.57
CA PRO A 44 -1.38 6.30 0.47
C PRO A 44 -0.85 5.77 -0.87
N GLU A 45 0.45 5.88 -1.13
CA GLU A 45 1.07 5.50 -2.39
C GLU A 45 1.00 4.00 -2.70
N PRO A 46 1.52 3.08 -1.86
CA PRO A 46 1.39 1.65 -2.11
C PRO A 46 -0.07 1.20 -2.10
N LEU A 47 -0.92 1.85 -1.29
CA LEU A 47 -2.34 1.57 -1.27
C LEU A 47 -2.99 1.89 -2.62
N ALA A 48 -2.69 3.04 -3.22
CA ALA A 48 -3.21 3.43 -4.52
C ALA A 48 -2.86 2.45 -5.64
N VAL A 49 -1.67 1.83 -5.58
CA VAL A 49 -1.25 0.79 -6.52
C VAL A 49 -2.09 -0.48 -6.35
N ILE A 50 -2.28 -0.95 -5.11
CA ILE A 50 -3.04 -2.16 -4.80
C ILE A 50 -4.52 -2.00 -5.15
N THR A 51 -5.08 -0.81 -4.91
CA THR A 51 -6.50 -0.52 -5.14
C THR A 51 -6.76 0.09 -6.51
N LYS A 52 -5.81 -0.01 -7.45
CA LYS A 52 -5.97 0.58 -8.78
C LYS A 52 -7.19 0.00 -9.48
N GLY A 53 -8.10 0.88 -9.93
CA GLY A 53 -9.36 0.48 -10.55
C GLY A 53 -10.49 0.21 -9.57
N PHE A 54 -10.26 0.38 -8.27
CA PHE A 54 -11.28 0.33 -7.23
C PHE A 54 -11.39 1.67 -6.51
N GLU A 55 -12.58 1.98 -6.03
CA GLU A 55 -12.79 3.08 -5.10
C GLU A 55 -12.62 2.55 -3.67
N VAL A 56 -11.67 3.10 -2.91
CA VAL A 56 -11.50 2.78 -1.49
C VAL A 56 -12.65 3.41 -0.72
N SER A 57 -13.48 2.60 -0.08
CA SER A 57 -14.61 3.06 0.73
C SER A 57 -14.15 3.41 2.14
N GLN A 58 -13.40 2.49 2.77
CA GLN A 58 -13.03 2.56 4.17
C GLN A 58 -11.59 2.08 4.39
N VAL A 59 -10.90 2.76 5.29
CA VAL A 59 -9.64 2.32 5.89
C VAL A 59 -9.85 2.38 7.40
N ASN A 60 -9.66 1.27 8.10
CA ASN A 60 -9.94 1.17 9.53
C ASN A 60 -8.92 0.29 10.25
N SER A 61 -8.69 0.62 11.52
CA SER A 61 -7.90 -0.16 12.46
C SER A 61 -8.86 -0.91 13.38
N GLU A 62 -8.91 -2.24 13.26
CA GLU A 62 -9.67 -3.08 14.22
C GLU A 62 -8.86 -3.31 15.51
N GLU A 63 -7.52 -3.29 15.42
CA GLU A 63 -6.59 -3.38 16.53
C GLU A 63 -5.49 -2.33 16.35
N ALA A 64 -4.87 -1.86 17.45
CA ALA A 64 -3.92 -0.74 17.44
C ALA A 64 -2.74 -0.89 16.46
N ASP A 65 -2.41 -2.14 16.11
CA ASP A 65 -1.29 -2.50 15.26
C ASP A 65 -1.72 -3.24 13.98
N SER A 66 -3.00 -3.16 13.61
CA SER A 66 -3.52 -3.71 12.36
C SER A 66 -4.41 -2.72 11.61
N CYS A 67 -4.48 -2.91 10.30
CA CYS A 67 -5.32 -2.12 9.41
C CYS A 67 -6.08 -3.04 8.45
N GLN A 68 -7.24 -2.60 8.03
CA GLN A 68 -8.01 -3.21 6.96
C GLN A 68 -8.46 -2.13 5.97
N VAL A 69 -8.44 -2.50 4.70
CA VAL A 69 -8.88 -1.63 3.61
C VAL A 69 -10.02 -2.31 2.88
N PHE A 70 -11.11 -1.58 2.74
CA PHE A 70 -12.29 -1.99 2.00
C PHE A 70 -12.51 -1.11 0.79
N VAL A 71 -13.02 -1.70 -0.29
CA VAL A 71 -13.45 -0.98 -1.49
C VAL A 71 -14.96 -0.79 -1.50
N SER A 72 -15.48 0.04 -2.41
CA SER A 72 -16.91 0.41 -2.50
C SER A 72 -17.88 -0.77 -2.65
N THR A 73 -17.41 -1.92 -3.10
CA THR A 73 -18.19 -3.17 -3.13
C THR A 73 -18.34 -3.85 -1.76
N GLY A 74 -17.73 -3.30 -0.70
CA GLY A 74 -17.70 -3.87 0.64
C GLY A 74 -16.64 -4.98 0.83
N LYS A 75 -15.86 -5.28 -0.21
CA LYS A 75 -14.80 -6.29 -0.15
C LYS A 75 -13.56 -5.74 0.55
N LYS A 76 -12.96 -6.55 1.43
CA LYS A 76 -11.62 -6.29 1.96
C LYS A 76 -10.60 -6.62 0.88
N VAL A 77 -9.63 -5.74 0.66
CA VAL A 77 -8.61 -5.91 -0.40
C VAL A 77 -7.18 -5.91 0.14
N LEU A 78 -6.96 -5.33 1.31
CA LEU A 78 -5.65 -5.26 1.95
C LEU A 78 -5.80 -5.32 3.47
N SER A 79 -4.87 -6.01 4.13
CA SER A 79 -4.73 -5.95 5.58
C SER A 79 -3.25 -6.04 5.98
N PRO A 80 -2.60 -4.91 6.30
CA PRO A 80 -1.31 -4.91 6.96
C PRO A 80 -1.48 -4.94 8.49
N GLY A 81 -0.50 -5.50 9.19
CA GLY A 81 -0.44 -5.45 10.65
C GLY A 81 0.92 -5.84 11.22
N LEU A 82 1.10 -5.58 12.51
CA LEU A 82 2.30 -5.86 13.28
C LEU A 82 1.93 -6.77 14.45
N VAL A 83 2.68 -7.86 14.61
CA VAL A 83 2.59 -8.74 15.77
C VAL A 83 3.88 -8.66 16.55
N ALA A 84 3.80 -8.20 17.80
CA ALA A 84 4.95 -8.06 18.68
C ALA A 84 5.40 -9.42 19.23
N TYR A 85 6.71 -9.66 19.18
CA TYR A 85 7.39 -10.66 20.01
C TYR A 85 8.09 -10.00 21.22
N ALA A 86 8.64 -10.82 22.10
CA ALA A 86 9.35 -10.31 23.28
C ALA A 86 10.68 -9.63 22.91
N SER A 87 11.30 -10.02 21.80
CA SER A 87 12.55 -9.43 21.31
C SER A 87 12.70 -9.57 19.79
N GLN A 88 13.68 -8.85 19.22
CA GLN A 88 14.09 -9.02 17.83
C GLN A 88 14.57 -10.45 17.55
N GLU A 89 15.39 -11.01 18.43
CA GLU A 89 15.90 -12.38 18.29
C GLU A 89 14.76 -13.40 18.21
N GLU A 90 13.72 -13.22 19.02
CA GLU A 90 12.54 -14.07 18.96
C GLU A 90 11.76 -13.90 17.64
N SER A 91 11.58 -12.65 17.18
CA SER A 91 10.94 -12.36 15.89
C SER A 91 11.68 -13.01 14.72
N GLU A 92 13.01 -12.90 14.70
CA GLU A 92 13.87 -13.48 13.67
C GLU A 92 13.87 -15.01 13.70
N ARG A 93 13.73 -15.62 14.89
CA ARG A 93 13.65 -17.07 15.05
C ARG A 93 12.29 -17.63 14.66
N LEU A 94 11.20 -16.95 15.01
CA LEU A 94 9.84 -17.48 14.86
C LEU A 94 9.17 -17.11 13.54
N THR A 95 9.45 -15.93 12.98
CA THR A 95 8.86 -15.49 11.71
C THR A 95 9.13 -16.45 10.54
N PRO A 96 10.34 -17.01 10.35
CA PRO A 96 10.61 -18.00 9.29
C PRO A 96 9.72 -19.24 9.38
N MET A 97 9.32 -19.66 10.59
CA MET A 97 8.47 -20.84 10.79
C MET A 97 7.03 -20.64 10.27
N LEU A 98 6.63 -19.40 9.99
CA LEU A 98 5.35 -19.06 9.39
C LEU A 98 5.41 -19.08 7.85
N CYS A 99 6.61 -19.09 7.28
CA CYS A 99 6.84 -19.10 5.85
C CYS A 99 6.60 -20.48 5.25
N THR A 100 6.08 -20.55 4.03
CA THR A 100 5.91 -21.82 3.31
C THR A 100 7.24 -22.55 3.12
N SER A 101 8.32 -21.79 2.89
CA SER A 101 9.69 -22.31 2.73
C SER A 101 10.41 -22.59 4.05
N GLY A 102 9.87 -22.13 5.19
CA GLY A 102 10.57 -22.12 6.47
C GLY A 102 11.72 -21.09 6.57
N LEU A 103 11.93 -20.26 5.54
CA LEU A 103 13.07 -19.33 5.46
C LEU A 103 12.61 -17.94 5.02
N LEU A 104 13.29 -16.91 5.54
CA LEU A 104 13.16 -15.54 5.06
C LEU A 104 14.16 -15.28 3.92
N ASP A 105 13.72 -14.46 2.96
CA ASP A 105 14.63 -13.86 1.99
C ASP A 105 15.66 -13.00 2.71
N SER A 106 16.93 -13.14 2.32
CA SER A 106 18.05 -12.53 3.05
C SER A 106 18.11 -11.02 2.85
N ALA A 107 17.68 -10.51 1.70
CA ALA A 107 17.72 -9.10 1.34
C ALA A 107 16.54 -8.33 1.95
N THR A 108 15.34 -8.87 1.79
CA THR A 108 14.09 -8.21 2.21
C THR A 108 13.63 -8.60 3.60
N LYS A 109 14.26 -9.62 4.23
CA LYS A 109 13.83 -10.21 5.52
C LYS A 109 12.33 -10.53 5.53
N SER A 110 11.81 -10.98 4.40
CA SER A 110 10.40 -11.29 4.16
C SER A 110 10.22 -12.66 3.52
N CYS A 111 9.00 -13.18 3.53
CA CYS A 111 8.64 -14.43 2.84
C CYS A 111 7.16 -14.45 2.47
N GLU A 112 6.81 -15.23 1.46
CA GLU A 112 5.42 -15.61 1.20
C GLU A 112 4.99 -16.75 2.13
N VAL A 113 3.75 -16.66 2.63
CA VAL A 113 3.14 -17.71 3.46
C VAL A 113 2.07 -18.47 2.68
N SER A 114 1.66 -19.62 3.20
CA SER A 114 0.67 -20.47 2.54
C SER A 114 -0.65 -19.72 2.44
N ARG A 115 -1.21 -19.63 1.24
CA ARG A 115 -2.43 -18.87 0.98
C ARG A 115 -3.65 -19.64 1.45
N SER A 116 -4.57 -18.96 2.13
CA SER A 116 -5.95 -19.43 2.23
C SER A 116 -6.66 -19.25 0.88
N LYS A 117 -7.79 -19.93 0.67
CA LYS A 117 -8.56 -19.83 -0.60
C LYS A 117 -8.99 -18.40 -0.96
N ASP A 118 -9.08 -17.53 0.04
CA ASP A 118 -9.59 -16.16 -0.10
C ASP A 118 -8.46 -15.10 -0.19
N GLN A 119 -7.19 -15.52 -0.13
CA GLN A 119 -6.02 -14.64 -0.18
C GLN A 119 -5.23 -14.84 -1.47
N GLU A 120 -4.99 -13.73 -2.17
CA GLU A 120 -4.23 -13.73 -3.42
C GLU A 120 -2.71 -13.61 -3.17
N LEU A 121 -2.32 -12.88 -2.13
CA LEU A 121 -0.93 -12.74 -1.67
C LEU A 121 -0.89 -12.56 -0.15
N SER A 122 0.06 -13.20 0.52
CA SER A 122 0.32 -12.97 1.95
C SER A 122 1.81 -13.03 2.23
N VAL A 123 2.34 -11.96 2.83
CA VAL A 123 3.77 -11.76 3.12
C VAL A 123 3.97 -11.54 4.61
N HIS A 124 4.92 -12.26 5.18
CA HIS A 124 5.42 -12.02 6.53
C HIS A 124 6.84 -11.48 6.46
N ALA A 125 7.20 -10.54 7.33
CA ALA A 125 8.54 -9.96 7.39
C ALA A 125 8.94 -9.58 8.81
N VAL A 126 10.25 -9.44 9.03
CA VAL A 126 10.80 -8.97 10.30
C VAL A 126 11.09 -7.48 10.25
N ALA A 127 10.71 -6.78 11.32
CA ALA A 127 11.05 -5.38 11.62
C ALA A 127 11.32 -5.23 13.13
N GLY A 128 12.58 -5.40 13.55
CA GLY A 128 12.93 -5.44 14.98
C GLY A 128 12.20 -6.56 15.72
N ARG A 129 11.54 -6.25 16.84
CA ARG A 129 10.69 -7.20 17.60
C ARG A 129 9.37 -7.56 16.91
N TRP A 130 9.06 -6.94 15.77
CA TRP A 130 7.77 -7.09 15.11
C TRP A 130 7.83 -8.07 13.95
N ASN A 131 6.75 -8.85 13.83
CA ASN A 131 6.39 -9.55 12.61
C ASN A 131 5.37 -8.71 11.85
N VAL A 132 5.82 -8.18 10.71
CA VAL A 132 4.98 -7.46 9.76
C VAL A 132 4.21 -8.50 8.95
N ARG A 133 2.89 -8.36 8.89
CA ARG A 133 2.00 -9.20 8.09
C ARG A 133 1.29 -8.33 7.09
N VAL A 134 1.31 -8.69 5.81
CA VAL A 134 0.58 -7.99 4.76
C VAL A 134 -0.15 -9.02 3.91
N SER A 135 -1.47 -8.91 3.84
CA SER A 135 -2.30 -9.79 3.01
C SER A 135 -3.14 -8.99 2.01
N VAL A 136 -3.13 -9.43 0.76
CA VAL A 136 -3.95 -8.90 -0.35
C VAL A 136 -5.05 -9.93 -0.69
N TYR A 137 -6.27 -9.43 -0.83
CA TYR A 137 -7.48 -10.22 -1.01
C TYR A 137 -8.22 -9.80 -2.26
N ASP A 138 -8.81 -10.75 -3.00
CA ASP A 138 -9.74 -10.49 -4.11
C ASP A 138 -9.26 -9.51 -5.19
N VAL A 139 -7.94 -9.29 -5.28
CA VAL A 139 -7.29 -8.43 -6.27
C VAL A 139 -6.24 -9.27 -7.00
N PRO A 140 -6.30 -9.35 -8.35
CA PRO A 140 -5.33 -10.12 -9.13
C PRO A 140 -3.90 -9.62 -8.92
N VAL A 141 -3.03 -10.47 -8.37
CA VAL A 141 -1.65 -10.11 -8.03
C VAL A 141 -0.77 -10.05 -9.27
N ASN A 142 -0.14 -8.90 -9.47
CA ASN A 142 0.89 -8.66 -10.49
C ASN A 142 2.16 -8.09 -9.83
N ASP A 143 3.21 -7.87 -10.62
CA ASP A 143 4.50 -7.39 -10.10
C ASP A 143 4.39 -6.02 -9.40
N GLY A 144 3.55 -5.11 -9.90
CA GLY A 144 3.31 -3.82 -9.24
C GLY A 144 2.65 -3.96 -7.86
N ILE A 145 1.76 -4.93 -7.68
CA ILE A 145 1.18 -5.24 -6.35
C ILE A 145 2.22 -5.84 -5.42
N LYS A 146 3.09 -6.74 -5.92
CA LYS A 146 4.18 -7.31 -5.12
C LYS A 146 5.15 -6.22 -4.66
N GLU A 147 5.52 -5.31 -5.56
CA GLU A 147 6.36 -4.14 -5.25
C GLU A 147 5.68 -3.23 -4.22
N ALA A 148 4.38 -2.96 -4.37
CA ALA A 148 3.63 -2.16 -3.40
C ALA A 148 3.57 -2.83 -2.01
N VAL A 149 3.39 -4.15 -1.95
CA VAL A 149 3.43 -4.91 -0.69
C VAL A 149 4.82 -4.86 -0.06
N GLN A 150 5.88 -5.00 -0.85
CA GLN A 150 7.25 -4.87 -0.35
C GLN A 150 7.53 -3.44 0.14
N GLN A 151 7.00 -2.42 -0.53
CA GLN A 151 7.09 -1.04 -0.07
C GLN A 151 6.39 -0.85 1.28
N ILE A 152 5.21 -1.45 1.50
CA ILE A 152 4.52 -1.41 2.81
C ILE A 152 5.39 -2.04 3.90
N VAL A 153 6.00 -3.20 3.62
CA VAL A 153 6.91 -3.88 4.55
C VAL A 153 8.09 -2.97 4.91
N GLU A 154 8.72 -2.34 3.91
CA GLU A 154 9.86 -1.47 4.12
C GLU A 154 9.49 -0.17 4.84
N ASP A 155 8.33 0.42 4.53
CA ASP A 155 7.80 1.58 5.23
C ASP A 155 7.59 1.28 6.71
N LEU A 156 6.98 0.14 7.04
CA LEU A 156 6.77 -0.29 8.41
C LEU A 156 8.07 -0.59 9.13
N ARG A 157 9.04 -1.23 8.47
CA ARG A 157 10.37 -1.50 9.02
C ARG A 157 11.12 -0.23 9.42
N ASN A 158 10.94 0.84 8.65
CA ASN A 158 11.61 2.12 8.90
C ASN A 158 10.76 3.10 9.73
N SER A 159 9.54 2.72 10.11
CA SER A 159 8.62 3.58 10.86
C SER A 159 9.01 3.71 12.33
N ASP A 160 8.58 4.81 12.96
CA ASP A 160 8.76 5.01 14.39
C ASP A 160 8.04 3.95 15.25
N LYS A 161 6.93 3.38 14.73
CA LYS A 161 6.18 2.32 15.39
C LYS A 161 7.04 1.10 15.67
N THR A 162 7.88 0.69 14.73
CA THR A 162 8.72 -0.52 14.87
C THR A 162 10.09 -0.23 15.48
N ARG A 163 10.57 1.02 15.42
CA ARG A 163 11.90 1.41 15.92
C ARG A 163 11.93 1.78 17.41
N ASN A 164 10.84 2.33 17.94
CA ASN A 164 10.79 2.91 19.30
C ASN A 164 10.06 2.05 20.33
N THR A 165 9.87 0.75 20.05
CA THR A 165 9.17 -0.21 20.93
C THR A 165 9.99 -1.46 21.18
#